data_AF-A0A536Z317-F1
#
_entry.id   AF-A0A536Z317-F1
#
_cell.length_a   1.000
_cell.length_b   1.000
_cell.length_c   1.000
_cell.angle_alpha   90.00
_cell.angle_beta   90.00
_cell.angle_gamma   90.00
#
_symmetry.space_group_name_H-M   'P 1'
#
loop_
_entity.id
_entity.type
_entity.pdbx_description
1 polymer ?
#
loop_
_entity_poly.entity_id
_entity_poly.type
_entity_poly.pdbx_seq_one_letter_code
_entity_poly.pdbx_strand_id
1 'polypeptide(L)'
;MLRKAPRGAVFNPWWQVDADNDLGRLAPRIRREQLRAYFSERIGKARLALVGEALSYRGGHFTGIAMTSERILLGGMTGAGIEPRHVFSGLPPRRTSKPQKNPRGFAEPTASMIWSALVELGVPGDRFVLWNAFPWHSFNPRSGMLSNRTPTKAELAAGTPVSRWVGWRSRRSTACLPRSNVCGIRQVAAPCFSASRSGQSFAGCEGVNRDAAESQQQT
;
A
#
# COMPACT_ATOMS: atom_id res chain seq x y z
N MET A 1 10.35 -9.57 -12.47
CA MET A 1 9.36 -9.66 -11.36
C MET A 1 9.99 -10.40 -10.18
N LEU A 2 9.61 -10.05 -8.94
CA LEU A 2 10.33 -10.34 -7.69
C LEU A 2 10.24 -11.79 -7.22
N ARG A 3 11.00 -12.68 -7.86
CA ARG A 3 10.94 -14.13 -7.61
C ARG A 3 11.63 -14.54 -6.30
N LYS A 4 12.76 -13.93 -5.96
CA LYS A 4 13.54 -14.26 -4.76
C LYS A 4 13.11 -13.37 -3.60
N ALA A 5 12.34 -13.93 -2.66
CA ALA A 5 12.04 -13.26 -1.39
C ALA A 5 13.08 -13.67 -0.32
N PRO A 6 13.30 -12.84 0.72
CA PRO A 6 14.08 -13.25 1.89
C PRO A 6 13.53 -14.53 2.52
N ARG A 7 14.42 -15.29 3.16
CA ARG A 7 14.04 -16.50 3.92
C ARG A 7 13.34 -16.12 5.23
N GLY A 8 12.66 -17.09 5.83
CA GLY A 8 12.00 -16.93 7.14
C GLY A 8 10.51 -16.64 7.02
N ALA A 9 9.96 -15.92 8.00
CA ALA A 9 8.54 -15.56 8.07
C ALA A 9 8.20 -14.41 7.09
N VAL A 10 8.35 -14.70 5.80
CA VAL A 10 8.09 -13.80 4.68
C VAL A 10 7.35 -14.57 3.60
N PHE A 11 6.25 -13.99 3.12
CA PHE A 11 5.42 -14.53 2.06
C PHE A 11 5.55 -13.69 0.78
N ASN A 12 5.72 -14.38 -0.34
CA ASN A 12 5.82 -13.82 -1.67
C ASN A 12 4.49 -13.93 -2.42
N PRO A 13 3.66 -12.87 -2.46
CA PRO A 13 2.33 -12.92 -3.06
C PRO A 13 2.34 -13.24 -4.55
N TRP A 14 3.46 -13.02 -5.23
CA TRP A 14 3.55 -13.25 -6.67
C TRP A 14 4.03 -14.63 -7.03
N TRP A 15 4.53 -15.43 -6.08
CA TRP A 15 5.17 -16.72 -6.40
C TRP A 15 4.83 -17.85 -5.44
N GLN A 16 4.25 -17.57 -4.28
CA GLN A 16 3.87 -18.56 -3.28
C GLN A 16 2.35 -18.62 -3.13
N VAL A 17 1.84 -19.83 -2.91
CA VAL A 17 0.44 -20.09 -2.55
C VAL A 17 0.35 -20.13 -1.03
N ASP A 18 -0.60 -19.41 -0.45
CA ASP A 18 -1.04 -19.57 0.92
C ASP A 18 -2.13 -20.66 0.94
N ALA A 19 -1.76 -21.91 1.24
CA ALA A 19 -2.70 -23.04 1.17
C ALA A 19 -3.92 -22.89 2.09
N ASP A 20 -3.77 -22.17 3.20
CA ASP A 20 -4.82 -22.01 4.21
C ASP A 20 -5.82 -20.94 3.82
N ASN A 21 -5.36 -19.88 3.14
CA ASN A 21 -6.17 -18.69 2.88
C ASN A 21 -6.40 -18.36 1.41
N ASP A 22 -5.59 -18.84 0.47
CA ASP A 22 -5.82 -18.66 -0.96
C ASP A 22 -6.97 -19.55 -1.47
N LEU A 23 -7.80 -18.99 -2.34
CA LEU A 23 -8.89 -19.66 -3.04
C LEU A 23 -8.41 -20.84 -3.89
N GLY A 24 -7.17 -20.79 -4.38
CA GLY A 24 -6.56 -21.92 -5.09
C GLY A 24 -5.18 -21.63 -5.65
N ARG A 25 -4.57 -22.66 -6.26
CA ARG A 25 -3.19 -22.65 -6.77
C ARG A 25 -2.86 -21.55 -7.79
N LEU A 26 -3.88 -20.94 -8.40
CA LEU A 26 -3.72 -19.86 -9.38
C LEU A 26 -3.54 -18.48 -8.73
N ALA A 27 -3.74 -18.34 -7.41
CA ALA A 27 -3.63 -17.07 -6.70
C ALA A 27 -2.34 -16.27 -7.00
N PRO A 28 -1.13 -16.85 -7.05
CA PRO A 28 0.08 -16.10 -7.38
C PRO A 28 0.07 -15.57 -8.82
N ARG A 29 -0.48 -16.35 -9.77
CA ARG A 29 -0.62 -15.93 -11.17
C ARG A 29 -1.58 -14.74 -11.28
N ILE A 30 -2.73 -14.81 -10.61
CA ILE A 30 -3.72 -13.73 -10.56
C ILE A 30 -3.08 -12.45 -10.01
N ARG A 31 -2.39 -12.53 -8.87
CA ARG A 31 -1.69 -11.39 -8.25
C ARG A 31 -0.65 -10.77 -9.19
N ARG A 32 0.05 -11.58 -10.00
CA ARG A 32 0.97 -11.06 -11.03
C ARG A 32 0.26 -10.35 -12.17
N GLU A 33 -0.85 -10.89 -12.66
CA GLU A 33 -1.65 -10.28 -13.74
C GLU A 33 -2.23 -8.94 -13.29
N GLN A 34 -2.81 -8.87 -12.09
CA GLN A 34 -3.31 -7.63 -11.48
C GLN A 34 -2.19 -6.60 -11.31
N LEU A 35 -1.03 -6.99 -10.79
CA LEU A 35 0.10 -6.07 -10.63
C LEU A 35 0.62 -5.54 -11.98
N ARG A 36 0.61 -6.37 -13.04
CA ARG A 36 1.01 -5.93 -14.38
C ARG A 36 0.06 -4.88 -14.93
N ALA A 37 -1.25 -5.09 -14.81
CA ALA A 37 -2.23 -4.11 -15.27
C ALA A 37 -2.18 -2.80 -14.49
N TYR A 38 -2.02 -2.90 -13.17
CA TYR A 38 -1.78 -1.74 -12.32
C TYR A 38 -0.59 -0.91 -12.81
N PHE A 39 0.55 -1.54 -13.10
CA PHE A 39 1.73 -0.83 -13.57
C PHE A 39 1.64 -0.36 -15.02
N SER A 40 1.04 -1.13 -15.94
CA SER A 40 0.96 -0.75 -17.36
C SER A 40 0.24 0.57 -17.56
N GLU A 41 -0.73 0.89 -16.71
CA GLU A 41 -1.46 2.16 -16.78
C GLU A 41 -0.63 3.35 -16.27
N ARG A 42 0.40 3.11 -15.44
CA ARG A 42 1.17 4.13 -14.71
C ARG A 42 2.57 4.37 -15.25
N ILE A 43 3.18 3.39 -15.90
CA ILE A 43 4.52 3.53 -16.50
C ILE A 43 4.51 4.70 -17.50
N GLY A 44 5.44 5.63 -17.34
CA GLY A 44 5.54 6.85 -18.14
C GLY A 44 4.60 7.99 -17.70
N LYS A 45 3.48 7.69 -17.04
CA LYS A 45 2.45 8.68 -16.66
C LYS A 45 2.51 9.16 -15.22
N ALA A 46 2.80 8.26 -14.28
CA ALA A 46 2.77 8.55 -12.85
C ALA A 46 3.80 9.63 -12.46
N ARG A 47 3.37 10.65 -11.72
CA ARG A 47 4.20 11.76 -11.23
C ARG A 47 4.41 11.74 -9.73
N LEU A 48 3.58 10.99 -9.00
CA LEU A 48 3.66 10.80 -7.54
C LEU A 48 3.93 9.32 -7.20
N ALA A 49 4.84 9.06 -6.27
CA ALA A 49 5.02 7.74 -5.68
C ALA A 49 4.73 7.81 -4.18
N LEU A 50 3.78 7.00 -3.73
CA LEU A 50 3.55 6.77 -2.31
C LEU A 50 4.17 5.43 -1.94
N VAL A 51 5.10 5.46 -0.98
CA VAL A 51 5.87 4.30 -0.57
C VAL A 51 5.51 3.94 0.88
N GLY A 52 4.83 2.81 1.05
CA GLY A 52 4.58 2.21 2.36
C GLY A 52 5.76 1.34 2.83
N GLU A 53 5.66 0.85 4.06
CA GLU A 53 6.72 0.01 4.65
C GLU A 53 6.71 -1.41 4.06
N ALA A 54 5.60 -2.14 4.18
CA ALA A 54 5.49 -3.55 3.83
C ALA A 54 4.09 -3.92 3.34
N LEU A 55 3.96 -5.04 2.61
CA LEU A 55 2.63 -5.55 2.31
C LEU A 55 1.95 -6.05 3.59
N SER A 56 0.64 -5.89 3.64
CA SER A 56 -0.24 -6.36 4.71
C SER A 56 -1.03 -7.59 4.27
N TYR A 57 -1.28 -8.53 5.19
CA TYR A 57 -2.22 -9.63 4.93
C TYR A 57 -3.62 -9.13 4.53
N ARG A 58 -4.01 -7.93 4.98
CA ARG A 58 -5.32 -7.34 4.70
C ARG A 58 -5.46 -6.71 3.32
N GLY A 59 -4.39 -6.66 2.54
CA GLY A 59 -4.44 -6.11 1.19
C GLY A 59 -3.48 -6.77 0.23
N GLY A 60 -2.28 -6.20 0.09
CA GLY A 60 -1.28 -6.63 -0.87
C GLY A 60 -0.91 -8.12 -0.87
N HIS A 61 -1.11 -8.82 0.25
CA HIS A 61 -1.02 -10.28 0.31
C HIS A 61 -1.94 -10.95 -0.72
N PHE A 62 -3.22 -10.56 -0.79
CA PHE A 62 -4.22 -11.17 -1.67
C PHE A 62 -4.39 -10.42 -2.99
N THR A 63 -4.09 -9.12 -3.04
CA THR A 63 -4.22 -8.35 -4.30
C THR A 63 -2.94 -8.36 -5.12
N GLY A 64 -1.78 -8.52 -4.49
CA GLY A 64 -0.48 -8.34 -5.12
C GLY A 64 -0.11 -6.87 -5.39
N ILE A 65 -0.91 -5.91 -4.91
CA ILE A 65 -0.74 -4.47 -5.15
C ILE A 65 -0.60 -3.76 -3.79
N ALA A 66 0.39 -2.88 -3.66
CA ALA A 66 0.64 -2.14 -2.43
C ALA A 66 -0.55 -1.22 -2.09
N MET A 67 -0.87 -1.12 -0.79
CA MET A 67 -1.96 -0.28 -0.27
C MET A 67 -3.27 -0.47 -1.07
N THR A 68 -3.58 -1.71 -1.45
CA THR A 68 -4.80 -2.06 -2.19
C THR A 68 -5.36 -3.35 -1.61
N SER A 69 -6.63 -3.31 -1.20
CA SER A 69 -7.31 -4.45 -0.59
C SER A 69 -8.33 -5.09 -1.52
N GLU A 70 -8.66 -6.36 -1.27
CA GLU A 70 -9.69 -7.04 -2.07
C GLU A 70 -11.04 -6.34 -1.93
N ARG A 71 -11.34 -5.69 -0.81
CA ARG A 71 -12.56 -4.91 -0.66
C ARG A 71 -12.67 -3.79 -1.70
N ILE A 72 -11.55 -3.15 -2.05
CA ILE A 72 -11.51 -2.17 -3.13
C ILE A 72 -11.76 -2.86 -4.48
N LEU A 73 -11.00 -3.92 -4.77
CA LEU A 73 -11.08 -4.63 -6.05
C LEU A 73 -12.45 -5.26 -6.33
N LEU A 74 -13.17 -5.64 -5.28
CA LEU A 74 -14.49 -6.27 -5.34
C LEU A 74 -15.64 -5.25 -5.27
N GLY A 75 -15.35 -3.95 -5.35
CA GLY A 75 -16.38 -2.90 -5.35
C GLY A 75 -17.00 -2.61 -3.99
N GLY A 76 -16.43 -3.11 -2.89
CA GLY A 76 -16.93 -2.85 -1.54
C GLY A 76 -16.66 -1.44 -1.02
N MET A 77 -16.09 -0.54 -1.85
CA MET A 77 -15.82 0.86 -1.53
C MET A 77 -16.42 1.84 -2.56
N THR A 78 -17.29 1.37 -3.46
CA THR A 78 -17.96 2.25 -4.46
C THR A 78 -18.81 3.33 -3.79
N GLY A 79 -19.48 3.02 -2.67
CA GLY A 79 -20.21 4.00 -1.87
C GLY A 79 -19.34 5.12 -1.28
N ALA A 80 -18.02 4.93 -1.22
CA ALA A 80 -17.05 5.97 -0.85
C ALA A 80 -16.36 6.60 -2.07
N GLY A 81 -16.91 6.39 -3.28
CA GLY A 81 -16.35 6.88 -4.54
C GLY A 81 -15.11 6.13 -5.02
N ILE A 82 -14.70 5.04 -4.37
CA ILE A 82 -13.52 4.26 -4.77
C ILE A 82 -13.96 3.06 -5.60
N GLU A 83 -13.83 3.21 -6.90
CA GLU A 83 -14.22 2.22 -7.89
C GLU A 83 -13.06 1.26 -8.20
N PRO A 84 -13.31 -0.04 -8.48
CA PRO A 84 -12.25 -0.97 -8.87
C PRO A 84 -11.40 -0.48 -10.05
N ARG A 85 -12.02 0.22 -11.00
CA ARG A 85 -11.37 0.83 -12.17
C ARG A 85 -10.34 1.92 -11.82
N HIS A 86 -10.43 2.52 -10.62
CA HIS A 86 -9.41 3.47 -10.17
C HIS A 86 -8.07 2.76 -9.90
N VAL A 87 -8.10 1.46 -9.56
CA VAL A 87 -6.90 0.64 -9.38
C VAL A 87 -6.32 0.25 -10.73
N PHE A 88 -7.09 -0.47 -11.54
CA PHE A 88 -6.76 -0.79 -12.93
C PHE A 88 -8.04 -1.10 -13.71
N SER A 89 -8.04 -0.85 -15.02
CA SER A 89 -9.13 -1.16 -15.95
C SER A 89 -8.76 -2.20 -17.01
N GLY A 90 -7.48 -2.54 -17.16
CA GLY A 90 -7.01 -3.47 -18.21
C GLY A 90 -7.47 -4.94 -18.09
N LEU A 91 -8.05 -5.34 -16.95
CA LEU A 91 -8.71 -6.64 -16.77
C LEU A 91 -9.72 -6.60 -15.62
N PRO A 92 -10.68 -7.54 -15.56
CA PRO A 92 -11.54 -7.73 -14.40
C PRO A 92 -10.73 -8.15 -13.16
N PRO A 93 -10.82 -7.44 -12.02
CA PRO A 93 -10.18 -7.86 -10.78
C PRO A 93 -10.68 -9.23 -10.31
N ARG A 94 -9.80 -10.01 -9.70
CA ARG A 94 -10.11 -11.37 -9.23
C ARG A 94 -9.70 -11.55 -7.78
N ARG A 95 -10.65 -11.99 -6.96
CA ARG A 95 -10.38 -12.46 -5.59
C ARG A 95 -9.34 -13.58 -5.60
N THR A 96 -8.42 -13.55 -4.65
CA THR A 96 -7.51 -14.67 -4.39
C THR A 96 -7.66 -15.24 -2.99
N SER A 97 -8.31 -14.57 -2.05
CA SER A 97 -8.63 -15.17 -0.74
C SER A 97 -9.84 -16.12 -0.81
N LYS A 98 -9.94 -17.07 0.12
CA LYS A 98 -11.13 -17.90 0.31
C LYS A 98 -12.30 -17.03 0.82
N PRO A 99 -13.48 -17.04 0.16
CA PRO A 99 -14.67 -16.34 0.65
C PRO A 99 -15.06 -16.66 2.09
N GLN A 100 -14.77 -17.88 2.56
CA GLN A 100 -15.03 -18.34 3.92
C GLN A 100 -14.18 -17.59 4.97
N LYS A 101 -13.01 -17.05 4.58
CA LYS A 101 -12.16 -16.24 5.49
C LYS A 101 -12.71 -14.82 5.62
N ASN A 102 -13.20 -14.25 4.52
CA ASN A 102 -13.86 -12.95 4.53
C ASN A 102 -14.82 -12.82 3.32
N PRO A 103 -16.14 -12.94 3.51
CA PRO A 103 -17.09 -12.88 2.41
C PRO A 103 -17.03 -11.57 1.62
N ARG A 104 -16.69 -10.46 2.29
CA ARG A 104 -16.54 -9.11 1.70
C ARG A 104 -15.12 -8.81 1.20
N GLY A 105 -14.22 -9.79 1.21
CA GLY A 105 -12.80 -9.62 0.90
C GLY A 105 -12.08 -8.89 2.02
N PHE A 106 -10.77 -9.08 2.20
CA PHE A 106 -10.06 -8.34 3.24
C PHE A 106 -10.05 -6.83 2.96
N ALA A 107 -10.05 -6.03 4.04
CA ALA A 107 -9.88 -4.57 3.95
C ALA A 107 -8.67 -4.12 4.77
N GLU A 108 -7.87 -3.28 4.14
CA GLU A 108 -6.68 -2.67 4.71
C GLU A 108 -7.00 -1.20 5.04
N PRO A 109 -7.04 -0.80 6.33
CA PRO A 109 -7.40 0.57 6.71
C PRO A 109 -6.53 1.65 6.03
N THR A 110 -5.22 1.42 5.94
CA THR A 110 -4.29 2.31 5.25
C THR A 110 -4.61 2.44 3.76
N ALA A 111 -5.00 1.34 3.10
CA ALA A 111 -5.44 1.40 1.71
C ALA A 111 -6.68 2.27 1.57
N SER A 112 -7.70 2.04 2.40
CA SER A 112 -8.93 2.83 2.37
C SER A 112 -8.65 4.33 2.53
N MET A 113 -7.83 4.73 3.51
CA MET A 113 -7.48 6.13 3.72
C MET A 113 -6.74 6.75 2.52
N ILE A 114 -5.73 6.06 1.98
CA ILE A 114 -4.96 6.57 0.84
C ILE A 114 -5.84 6.71 -0.40
N TRP A 115 -6.65 5.70 -0.71
CA TRP A 115 -7.54 5.74 -1.86
C TRP A 115 -8.62 6.82 -1.72
N SER A 116 -9.21 6.98 -0.53
CA SER A 116 -10.15 8.08 -0.25
C SER A 116 -9.49 9.43 -0.49
N ALA A 117 -8.33 9.69 0.11
CA ALA A 117 -7.61 10.96 -0.07
C ALA A 117 -7.28 11.25 -1.54
N LEU A 118 -6.85 10.24 -2.31
CA LEU A 118 -6.53 10.42 -3.73
C LEU A 118 -7.77 10.72 -4.58
N VAL A 119 -8.90 10.07 -4.29
CA VAL A 119 -10.18 10.33 -4.96
C VAL A 119 -10.72 11.71 -4.59
N GLU A 120 -10.70 12.08 -3.31
CA GLU A 120 -11.15 13.39 -2.81
C GLU A 120 -10.33 14.55 -3.40
N LEU A 121 -9.02 14.35 -3.58
CA LEU A 121 -8.13 15.31 -4.24
C LEU A 121 -8.24 15.30 -5.76
N GLY A 122 -9.09 14.45 -6.34
CA GLY A 122 -9.27 14.33 -7.79
C GLY A 122 -8.04 13.85 -8.54
N VAL A 123 -7.10 13.16 -7.88
CA VAL A 123 -5.87 12.68 -8.50
C VAL A 123 -6.20 11.47 -9.38
N PRO A 124 -5.98 11.53 -10.71
CA PRO A 124 -6.29 10.40 -11.58
C PRO A 124 -5.44 9.17 -11.23
N GLY A 125 -6.03 7.98 -11.34
CA GLY A 125 -5.40 6.70 -10.99
C GLY A 125 -4.03 6.48 -11.67
N ASP A 126 -3.85 7.01 -12.88
CA ASP A 126 -2.62 6.87 -13.67
C ASP A 126 -1.50 7.87 -13.29
N ARG A 127 -1.80 8.86 -12.43
CA ARG A 127 -0.85 9.91 -12.02
C ARG A 127 -0.07 9.58 -10.76
N PHE A 128 -0.41 8.51 -10.05
CA PHE A 128 0.34 8.05 -8.89
C PHE A 128 0.64 6.55 -8.96
N VAL A 129 1.70 6.15 -8.26
CA VAL A 129 2.04 4.75 -8.03
C VAL A 129 2.17 4.48 -6.53
N LEU A 130 1.58 3.38 -6.09
CA LEU A 130 1.63 2.86 -4.73
C LEU A 130 2.64 1.71 -4.72
N TRP A 131 3.61 1.77 -3.82
CA TRP A 131 4.62 0.73 -3.67
C TRP A 131 5.02 0.53 -2.21
N ASN A 132 5.74 -0.56 -1.89
CA ASN A 132 6.28 -0.77 -0.55
C ASN A 132 7.80 -0.92 -0.61
N ALA A 133 8.50 -0.33 0.37
CA ALA A 133 9.94 -0.48 0.53
C ALA A 133 10.33 -1.95 0.74
N PHE A 134 9.53 -2.68 1.53
CA PHE A 134 9.54 -4.13 1.60
C PHE A 134 8.36 -4.70 0.79
N PRO A 135 8.57 -5.17 -0.44
CA PRO A 135 7.48 -5.54 -1.34
C PRO A 135 6.83 -6.89 -0.99
N TRP A 136 7.30 -7.59 0.04
CA TRP A 136 6.76 -8.87 0.47
C TRP A 136 5.93 -8.73 1.75
N HIS A 137 5.20 -9.78 2.10
CA HIS A 137 4.40 -9.82 3.31
C HIS A 137 5.18 -10.49 4.44
N SER A 138 5.64 -9.71 5.42
CA SER A 138 6.26 -10.22 6.64
C SER A 138 5.18 -10.51 7.70
N PHE A 139 5.15 -11.74 8.21
CA PHE A 139 4.17 -12.19 9.20
C PHE A 139 4.81 -12.66 10.51
N ASN A 140 4.03 -12.73 11.59
CA ASN A 140 4.47 -13.30 12.86
C ASN A 140 4.23 -14.82 12.85
N PRO A 141 5.28 -15.66 12.91
CA PRO A 141 5.11 -17.12 12.85
C PRO A 141 4.28 -17.68 14.01
N ARG A 142 4.26 -17.01 15.17
CA ARG A 142 3.44 -17.40 16.33
C ARG A 142 1.95 -17.10 16.15
N SER A 143 1.61 -16.13 15.29
CA SER A 143 0.22 -15.71 15.02
C SER A 143 -0.28 -16.18 13.65
N GLY A 144 0.57 -16.83 12.86
CA GLY A 144 0.24 -17.36 11.54
C GLY A 144 0.25 -16.33 10.41
N MET A 145 -0.13 -16.79 9.21
CA MET A 145 -0.05 -16.03 7.96
C MET A 145 -1.00 -14.82 7.89
N LEU A 146 -2.08 -14.81 8.68
CA LEU A 146 -3.00 -13.66 8.77
C LEU A 146 -2.58 -12.68 9.87
N SER A 147 -1.29 -12.40 9.95
CA SER A 147 -0.70 -11.44 10.88
C SER A 147 0.35 -10.59 10.18
N ASN A 148 0.56 -9.37 10.67
CA ASN A 148 1.60 -8.49 10.17
C ASN A 148 2.72 -8.39 11.21
N ARG A 149 3.98 -8.38 10.75
CA ARG A 149 5.11 -7.87 11.54
C ARG A 149 5.84 -6.77 10.77
N THR A 150 6.55 -5.93 11.49
CA THR A 150 7.49 -4.98 10.90
C THR A 150 8.69 -5.75 10.30
N PRO A 151 9.09 -5.47 9.04
CA PRO A 151 10.31 -6.03 8.48
C PRO A 151 11.53 -5.57 9.26
N THR A 152 12.55 -6.43 9.32
CA THR A 152 13.85 -6.06 9.91
C THR A 152 14.61 -5.10 8.99
N LYS A 153 15.63 -4.43 9.54
CA LYS A 153 16.53 -3.58 8.74
C LYS A 153 17.20 -4.35 7.59
N ALA A 154 17.59 -5.60 7.82
CA ALA A 154 18.19 -6.46 6.79
C ALA A 154 17.19 -6.81 5.67
N GLU A 155 15.92 -7.05 6.02
CA GLU A 155 14.86 -7.30 5.05
C GLU A 155 14.53 -6.06 4.22
N LEU A 156 14.49 -4.87 4.84
CA LEU A 156 14.35 -3.59 4.14
C LEU A 156 15.51 -3.33 3.18
N ALA A 157 16.75 -3.63 3.60
CA ALA A 157 17.92 -3.53 2.74
C ALA A 157 17.81 -4.47 1.53
N ALA A 158 17.31 -5.70 1.71
CA ALA A 158 17.04 -6.64 0.62
C ALA A 158 15.93 -6.16 -0.34
N GLY A 159 14.99 -5.34 0.14
CA GLY A 159 13.95 -4.69 -0.66
C GLY A 159 14.44 -3.47 -1.45
N THR A 160 15.55 -2.85 -1.06
CA THR A 160 16.03 -1.58 -1.64
C THR A 160 16.36 -1.64 -3.14
N PRO A 161 17.01 -2.70 -3.68
CA PRO A 161 17.24 -2.82 -5.13
C PRO A 161 15.95 -2.87 -5.95
N VAL A 162 14.84 -3.32 -5.35
CA VAL A 162 13.54 -3.46 -5.99
C VAL A 162 12.87 -2.11 -6.23
N SER A 163 13.01 -1.19 -5.29
CA SER A 163 12.43 0.16 -5.39
C SER A 163 13.03 0.97 -6.56
N ARG A 164 14.29 0.70 -6.93
CA ARG A 164 14.92 1.27 -8.13
C ARG A 164 14.30 0.76 -9.43
N TRP A 165 13.67 -0.41 -9.43
CA TRP A 165 13.10 -1.05 -10.63
C TRP A 165 11.78 -0.43 -11.10
N VAL A 166 11.11 0.38 -10.27
CA VAL A 166 9.85 1.05 -10.63
C VAL A 166 10.07 2.20 -11.65
N GLY A 167 11.27 2.34 -12.23
CA GLY A 167 11.54 3.32 -13.29
C GLY A 167 11.47 4.78 -12.81
N TRP A 168 11.52 4.98 -11.49
CA TRP A 168 11.39 6.27 -10.84
C TRP A 168 12.66 7.12 -11.08
N ARG A 169 12.61 8.01 -12.08
CA ARG A 169 13.70 8.95 -12.38
C ARG A 169 13.64 10.16 -11.44
N SER A 170 14.81 10.73 -11.11
CA SER A 170 15.05 11.73 -10.05
C SER A 170 14.27 13.06 -10.13
N ARG A 171 13.46 13.31 -11.18
CA ARG A 171 12.64 14.52 -11.31
C ARG A 171 11.19 14.35 -10.80
N ARG A 172 10.88 13.26 -10.09
CA ARG A 172 9.53 12.95 -9.60
C ARG A 172 9.49 12.87 -8.08
N SER A 173 8.37 13.28 -7.47
CA SER A 173 8.24 13.40 -6.01
C SER A 173 7.79 12.12 -5.30
N THR A 174 8.51 11.72 -4.25
CA THR A 174 8.22 10.53 -3.45
C THR A 174 7.75 10.93 -2.05
N ALA A 175 6.67 10.31 -1.58
CA ALA A 175 6.20 10.43 -0.20
C ALA A 175 6.30 9.06 0.50
N CYS A 176 6.94 9.01 1.67
CA CYS A 176 7.07 7.81 2.49
C CYS A 176 6.02 7.82 3.61
N LEU A 177 5.28 6.73 3.78
CA LEU A 177 4.19 6.63 4.76
C LEU A 177 4.59 5.71 5.93
N PRO A 178 4.84 6.25 7.14
CA PRO A 178 5.08 5.43 8.33
C PRO A 178 3.77 4.82 8.86
N ARG A 179 3.87 3.68 9.57
CA ARG A 179 2.70 3.02 10.20
C ARG A 179 1.97 3.87 11.23
N SER A 180 2.64 4.85 11.84
CA SER A 180 2.15 5.62 12.99
C SER A 180 1.60 7.01 12.67
N ASN A 181 1.88 7.60 11.50
CA ASN A 181 1.44 8.97 11.18
C ASN A 181 0.82 9.03 9.78
N VAL A 182 -0.51 8.98 9.71
CA VAL A 182 -1.30 9.12 8.46
C VAL A 182 -1.80 10.58 8.25
N CYS A 183 -1.32 11.55 9.02
CA CYS A 183 -1.73 12.95 8.90
C CYS A 183 -0.99 13.76 7.80
N GLY A 184 0.04 13.19 7.16
CA GLY A 184 1.00 13.94 6.34
C GLY A 184 0.89 13.75 4.83
N ILE A 185 -0.26 13.98 4.19
CA ILE A 185 -0.30 14.17 2.72
C ILE A 185 -0.06 15.65 2.32
N ARG A 186 0.14 16.55 3.30
CA ARG A 186 0.48 17.97 3.08
C ARG A 186 1.98 18.27 3.19
N GLN A 187 2.84 17.57 2.44
CA GLN A 187 4.11 18.13 1.94
C GLN A 187 4.79 17.13 0.99
N VAL A 188 4.57 17.32 -0.30
CA VAL A 188 5.29 16.58 -1.33
C VAL A 188 6.42 17.47 -1.84
N ALA A 189 7.54 17.49 -1.10
CA ALA A 189 8.88 17.81 -1.61
C ALA A 189 9.93 17.70 -0.48
N ALA A 190 10.66 16.58 -0.42
CA ALA A 190 12.05 16.58 0.03
C ALA A 190 12.77 15.32 -0.50
N PRO A 191 13.97 15.44 -1.08
CA PRO A 191 14.78 14.28 -1.44
C PRO A 191 15.30 13.62 -0.16
N CYS A 192 14.83 12.40 0.13
CA CYS A 192 15.41 11.59 1.19
C CYS A 192 16.75 11.01 0.71
N PHE A 193 17.80 11.86 0.73
CA PHE A 193 19.20 11.45 0.75
C PHE A 193 20.00 12.59 1.39
N SER A 194 20.23 12.49 2.70
CA SER A 194 21.45 13.05 3.30
C SER A 194 21.99 12.08 4.33
N ALA A 195 23.20 11.62 4.05
CA ALA A 195 24.07 11.04 5.04
C ALA A 195 24.26 12.05 6.19
N SER A 196 24.30 11.52 7.40
CA SER A 196 24.65 12.24 8.62
C SER A 196 25.82 13.21 8.43
N ARG A 197 25.56 14.51 8.59
CA ARG A 197 26.47 15.42 9.28
C ARG A 197 25.67 16.31 10.23
N SER A 198 26.02 16.18 11.51
CA SER A 198 25.92 17.15 12.60
C SER A 198 24.61 17.94 12.76
N GLY A 199 23.86 17.53 13.78
CA GLY A 199 23.32 18.39 14.83
C GLY A 199 22.55 19.64 14.43
N GLN A 200 21.23 19.58 14.54
CA GLN A 200 20.41 20.66 15.09
C GLN A 200 19.03 20.11 15.49
N SER A 201 18.66 20.36 16.74
CA SER A 201 17.34 20.12 17.34
C SER A 201 16.34 21.13 16.76
N PHE A 202 15.13 20.70 16.41
CA PHE A 202 14.00 21.60 16.24
C PHE A 202 12.82 21.17 17.11
N ALA A 203 12.41 22.11 17.95
CA ALA A 203 11.31 22.07 18.89
C ALA A 203 9.97 22.40 18.21
N GLY A 204 8.87 22.00 18.87
CA GLY A 204 7.59 22.71 18.84
C GLY A 204 6.47 22.07 18.03
N CYS A 205 5.65 21.25 18.69
CA CYS A 205 4.23 21.06 18.35
C CYS A 205 3.42 21.32 19.62
N GLU A 206 3.06 22.58 19.87
CA GLU A 206 1.98 22.94 20.80
C GLU A 206 1.01 23.87 20.08
N GLY A 207 -0.28 23.56 20.22
CA GLY A 207 -1.38 24.47 19.93
C GLY A 207 -2.02 24.30 18.55
N VAL A 208 -3.02 23.41 18.45
CA VAL A 208 -4.38 23.78 18.04
C VAL A 208 -5.34 22.75 18.65
N ASN A 209 -5.85 23.05 19.83
CA ASN A 209 -6.98 22.32 20.41
C ASN A 209 -7.80 23.34 21.20
N ARG A 210 -8.75 23.98 20.50
CA ARG A 210 -9.91 24.73 21.01
C ARG A 210 -10.67 25.25 19.79
N ASP A 211 -11.97 25.39 19.95
CA ASP A 211 -12.95 25.89 18.96
C ASP A 211 -13.60 24.82 18.07
N ALA A 212 -14.22 23.84 18.71
CA ALA A 212 -15.42 23.18 18.20
C ALA A 212 -16.32 22.74 19.37
N ALA A 213 -16.71 23.71 20.20
CA ALA A 213 -17.75 23.54 21.19
C ALA A 213 -18.52 24.87 21.26
N GLU A 214 -19.54 25.02 20.42
CA GLU A 214 -20.72 25.90 20.57
C GLU A 214 -21.42 26.05 19.21
N SER A 215 -22.45 25.23 18.97
CA SER A 215 -23.66 25.61 18.22
C SER A 215 -24.61 24.41 18.09
N GLN A 216 -25.15 23.97 19.23
CA GLN A 216 -26.44 23.29 19.25
C GLN A 216 -27.28 23.89 20.37
N GLN A 217 -28.00 24.96 20.05
CA GLN A 217 -29.23 25.38 20.71
C GLN A 217 -29.92 26.44 19.83
N GLN A 218 -31.25 26.28 19.65
CA GLN A 218 -32.19 27.13 18.91
C GLN A 218 -32.06 27.02 17.37
N THR A 219 -33.07 26.59 16.60
CA THR A 219 -34.54 26.65 16.73
C THR A 219 -35.19 25.49 15.96
#